data_AF-A0A811S3X5-F1
#
_entry.id   AF-A0A811S3X5-F1
#
_cell.length_a   1.000
_cell.length_b   1.000
_cell.length_c   1.000
_cell.angle_alpha   90.00
_cell.angle_beta   90.00
_cell.angle_gamma   90.00
#
_symmetry.space_group_name_H-M   'P 1'
#
loop_
_entity.id
_entity.type
_entity.pdbx_description
1 polymer ?
#
loop_
_entity_poly.entity_id
_entity_poly.type
_entity_poly.pdbx_seq_one_letter_code
_entity_poly.pdbx_strand_id
1 'polypeptide(L)'
;MSRMPRIWHMYASALLDQRLLTRARQALDRALHALPVTQHHRVWPLVLRLAYISDCPAVTAVRLRRRYLQFDPVYAEEFIAYLVSAGRFREVAEQLAAAISDDGFCSAKGTTKRQLLLDLCDLVAKHPDDVAGMPVEAILRSAVCKFPEEYGVLWTTLAGHYVRKGIHNKTRDVLEEATVAATTVKDFRLVFEYVLPALRACRGCRGA
;
A
#
# COMPACT_ATOMS: atom_id res chain seq x y z
N MET A 1 -1.19 36.42 -13.75
CA MET A 1 -2.42 35.98 -13.03
C MET A 1 -2.08 35.60 -11.59
N SER A 2 -1.67 36.56 -10.76
CA SER A 2 -1.21 36.29 -9.39
C SER A 2 -2.32 36.52 -8.37
N ARG A 3 -2.70 35.48 -7.62
CA ARG A 3 -3.57 35.52 -6.41
C ARG A 3 -5.10 35.62 -6.60
N MET A 4 -5.68 35.20 -7.73
CA MET A 4 -7.14 35.16 -7.93
C MET A 4 -7.69 33.72 -7.95
N PRO A 5 -8.20 33.18 -6.82
CA PRO A 5 -8.60 31.77 -6.72
C PRO A 5 -9.82 31.43 -7.59
N ARG A 6 -10.74 32.38 -7.76
CA ARG A 6 -11.97 32.17 -8.54
C ARG A 6 -11.68 31.98 -10.03
N ILE A 7 -10.75 32.75 -10.58
CA ILE A 7 -10.36 32.64 -11.99
C ILE A 7 -9.70 31.28 -12.25
N TRP A 8 -8.81 30.86 -11.35
CA TRP A 8 -8.22 29.52 -11.43
C TRP A 8 -9.27 28.42 -11.37
N HIS A 9 -10.25 28.55 -10.47
CA HIS A 9 -11.32 27.57 -10.34
C HIS A 9 -12.18 27.49 -11.61
N MET A 10 -12.64 28.64 -12.14
CA MET A 10 -13.44 28.70 -13.37
C MET A 10 -12.67 28.17 -14.59
N TYR A 11 -11.39 28.52 -14.69
CA TYR A 11 -10.55 28.06 -15.79
C TYR A 11 -10.30 26.55 -15.73
N ALA A 12 -9.94 26.04 -14.55
CA ALA A 12 -9.71 24.62 -14.35
C ALA A 12 -11.01 23.81 -14.50
N SER A 13 -12.16 24.30 -14.02
CA SER A 13 -13.45 23.62 -14.20
C SER A 13 -13.81 23.52 -15.68
N ALA A 14 -13.67 24.62 -16.45
CA ALA A 14 -13.94 24.61 -17.88
C ALA A 14 -13.02 23.64 -18.64
N LEU A 15 -11.74 23.57 -18.28
CA LEU A 15 -10.80 22.61 -18.88
C LEU A 15 -11.15 21.15 -18.55
N LEU A 16 -11.65 20.88 -17.33
CA LEU A 16 -12.12 19.55 -16.93
C LEU A 16 -13.39 19.15 -17.68
N ASP A 17 -14.33 20.09 -17.84
CA ASP A 17 -15.57 19.85 -18.59
C ASP A 17 -15.28 19.57 -20.07
N GLN A 18 -14.27 20.22 -20.64
CA GLN A 18 -13.76 19.97 -22.00
C GLN A 18 -12.88 18.70 -22.13
N ARG A 19 -12.61 17.98 -21.03
CA ARG A 19 -11.73 16.79 -20.97
C ARG A 19 -10.31 17.00 -21.50
N LEU A 20 -9.78 18.22 -21.44
CA LEU A 20 -8.40 18.52 -21.85
C LEU A 20 -7.41 18.19 -20.73
N LEU A 21 -7.17 16.89 -20.48
CA LEU A 21 -6.48 16.38 -19.28
C LEU A 21 -5.07 16.95 -19.07
N THR A 22 -4.27 17.07 -20.13
CA THR A 22 -2.90 17.60 -20.04
C THR A 22 -2.88 19.09 -19.67
N ARG A 23 -3.76 19.88 -20.29
CA ARG A 23 -3.94 21.31 -20.00
C ARG A 23 -4.54 21.51 -18.61
N ALA A 24 -5.52 20.70 -18.23
CA ALA A 24 -6.12 20.72 -16.90
C ALA A 24 -5.07 20.42 -15.82
N ARG A 25 -4.24 19.39 -16.00
CA ARG A 25 -3.13 19.07 -15.08
C ARG A 25 -2.15 20.24 -14.95
N GLN A 26 -1.69 20.79 -16.07
CA GLN A 26 -0.77 21.94 -16.04
C GLN A 26 -1.39 23.18 -15.39
N ALA A 27 -2.68 23.43 -15.63
CA ALA A 27 -3.40 24.54 -15.02
C ALA A 27 -3.54 24.36 -13.50
N LEU A 28 -3.86 23.15 -13.03
CA LEU A 28 -3.93 22.81 -11.61
C LEU A 28 -2.55 22.90 -10.94
N ASP A 29 -1.50 22.40 -11.61
CA ASP A 29 -0.13 22.53 -11.12
C ASP A 29 0.25 24.01 -10.98
N ARG A 30 0.00 24.84 -12.01
CA ARG A 30 0.24 26.29 -11.93
C ARG A 30 -0.60 26.97 -10.84
N ALA A 31 -1.85 26.55 -10.65
CA ALA A 31 -2.72 27.08 -9.59
C ALA A 31 -2.14 26.79 -8.21
N LEU A 32 -1.65 25.56 -7.95
CA LEU A 32 -1.03 25.19 -6.68
C LEU A 32 0.28 25.95 -6.41
N HIS A 33 1.04 26.30 -7.45
CA HIS A 33 2.24 27.14 -7.30
C HIS A 33 1.91 28.63 -7.09
N ALA A 34 0.84 29.13 -7.73
CA ALA A 34 0.48 30.55 -7.68
C ALA A 34 -0.35 30.94 -6.44
N LEU A 35 -1.02 29.98 -5.81
CA LEU A 35 -1.91 30.20 -4.66
C LEU A 35 -1.20 29.85 -3.33
N PRO A 36 -1.42 30.64 -2.26
CA PRO A 36 -0.97 30.27 -0.92
C PRO A 36 -1.56 28.93 -0.47
N VAL A 37 -0.83 28.20 0.39
CA VAL A 37 -1.23 26.88 0.92
C VAL A 37 -2.60 26.91 1.59
N THR A 38 -2.96 28.03 2.23
CA THR A 38 -4.29 28.24 2.85
C THR A 38 -5.45 28.10 1.88
N GLN A 39 -5.23 28.29 0.57
CA GLN A 39 -6.27 28.23 -0.47
C GLN A 39 -6.26 26.90 -1.24
N HIS A 40 -5.33 25.98 -0.95
CA HIS A 40 -5.22 24.70 -1.67
C HIS A 40 -6.46 23.82 -1.49
N HIS A 41 -7.20 23.97 -0.38
CA HIS A 41 -8.50 23.32 -0.16
C HIS A 41 -9.52 23.54 -1.29
N ARG A 42 -9.41 24.64 -2.07
CA ARG A 42 -10.31 24.92 -3.20
C ARG A 42 -9.87 24.29 -4.52
N VAL A 43 -8.60 23.92 -4.62
CA VAL A 43 -7.99 23.34 -5.81
C VAL A 43 -8.03 21.82 -5.75
N TRP A 44 -7.83 21.24 -4.56
CA TRP A 44 -7.82 19.78 -4.37
C TRP A 44 -9.09 19.05 -4.85
N PRO A 45 -10.32 19.55 -4.63
CA PRO A 45 -11.52 18.92 -5.17
C PRO A 45 -11.49 18.81 -6.71
N LEU A 46 -10.92 19.81 -7.39
CA LEU A 46 -10.75 19.79 -8.85
C LEU A 46 -9.67 18.77 -9.29
N VAL A 47 -8.61 18.64 -8.50
CA VAL A 47 -7.57 17.62 -8.73
C VAL A 47 -8.13 16.21 -8.55
N LEU A 48 -8.94 15.98 -7.52
CA LEU A 48 -9.65 14.71 -7.33
C LEU A 48 -10.61 14.45 -8.48
N ARG A 49 -11.38 15.46 -8.91
CA ARG A 49 -12.26 15.35 -10.08
C ARG A 49 -11.48 14.91 -11.32
N LEU A 50 -10.28 15.46 -11.57
CA LEU A 50 -9.39 15.01 -12.65
C LEU A 50 -9.01 13.52 -12.50
N ALA A 51 -8.76 13.06 -11.28
CA ALA A 51 -8.37 11.68 -10.99
C ALA A 51 -9.54 10.68 -11.03
N TYR A 52 -10.80 11.14 -11.09
CA TYR A 52 -11.99 10.31 -11.25
C TYR A 52 -12.47 10.20 -12.71
N ILE A 53 -11.96 11.03 -13.62
CA ILE A 53 -12.31 10.94 -15.05
C ILE A 53 -11.71 9.65 -15.64
N SER A 54 -12.54 8.86 -16.32
CA SER A 54 -12.19 7.57 -16.95
C SER A 54 -11.01 7.65 -17.91
N ASP A 55 -10.86 8.79 -18.58
CA ASP A 55 -9.86 9.01 -19.64
C ASP A 55 -8.46 9.34 -19.07
N CYS A 56 -8.33 9.44 -17.74
CA CYS A 56 -7.07 9.77 -17.07
C CYS A 56 -6.13 8.56 -16.99
N PRO A 57 -4.85 8.69 -17.42
CA PRO A 57 -3.88 7.63 -17.25
C PRO A 57 -3.72 7.25 -15.77
N ALA A 58 -3.76 5.95 -15.46
CA ALA A 58 -3.67 5.44 -14.08
C ALA A 58 -2.44 5.99 -13.33
N VAL A 59 -1.29 6.12 -14.00
CA VAL A 59 -0.06 6.68 -13.43
C VAL A 59 -0.25 8.13 -12.97
N THR A 60 -1.01 8.92 -13.72
CA THR A 60 -1.29 10.32 -13.36
C THR A 60 -2.24 10.40 -12.18
N ALA A 61 -3.32 9.61 -12.20
CA ALA A 61 -4.29 9.54 -11.10
C ALA A 61 -3.61 9.14 -9.78
N VAL A 62 -2.74 8.13 -9.82
CA VAL A 62 -1.93 7.70 -8.67
C VAL A 62 -1.07 8.84 -8.12
N ARG A 63 -0.31 9.55 -8.97
CA ARG A 63 0.58 10.63 -8.52
C ARG A 63 -0.19 11.77 -7.89
N LEU A 64 -1.34 12.13 -8.46
CA LEU A 64 -2.20 13.18 -7.92
C LEU A 64 -2.77 12.79 -6.55
N ARG A 65 -3.26 11.56 -6.40
CA ARG A 65 -3.80 11.05 -5.14
C ARG A 65 -2.71 10.89 -4.06
N ARG A 66 -1.50 10.45 -4.42
CA ARG A 66 -0.33 10.45 -3.51
C ARG A 66 -0.02 11.85 -2.98
N ARG A 67 -0.09 12.86 -3.84
CA ARG A 67 0.13 14.25 -3.44
C ARG A 67 -0.99 14.77 -2.53
N TYR A 68 -2.23 14.34 -2.79
CA TYR A 68 -3.38 14.70 -1.96
C TYR A 68 -3.31 14.08 -0.56
N LEU A 69 -2.78 12.85 -0.45
CA LEU A 69 -2.59 12.19 0.85
C LEU A 69 -1.71 12.99 1.82
N GLN A 70 -0.74 13.75 1.31
CA GLN A 70 0.08 14.65 2.14
C GLN A 70 -0.72 15.84 2.71
N PHE A 71 -1.83 16.21 2.07
CA PHE A 71 -2.70 17.30 2.51
C PHE A 71 -3.77 16.81 3.47
N ASP A 72 -4.39 15.67 3.17
CA ASP A 72 -5.43 15.07 4.02
C ASP A 72 -5.21 13.54 4.17
N PRO A 73 -4.69 13.08 5.33
CA PRO A 73 -4.42 11.67 5.57
C PRO A 73 -5.70 10.83 5.69
N VAL A 74 -6.87 11.46 5.92
CA VAL A 74 -8.16 10.78 6.07
C VAL A 74 -8.56 10.03 4.79
N TYR A 75 -8.12 10.54 3.63
CA TYR A 75 -8.40 9.94 2.31
C TYR A 75 -7.54 8.72 1.96
N ALA A 76 -6.67 8.25 2.85
CA ALA A 76 -5.80 7.09 2.64
C ALA A 76 -6.58 5.84 2.20
N GLU A 77 -7.72 5.58 2.83
CA GLU A 77 -8.47 4.34 2.60
C GLU A 77 -9.18 4.32 1.25
N GLU A 78 -9.73 5.46 0.80
CA GLU A 78 -10.29 5.58 -0.55
C GLU A 78 -9.21 5.40 -1.61
N PHE A 79 -8.00 5.88 -1.31
CA PHE A 79 -6.86 5.69 -2.19
C PHE A 79 -6.43 4.21 -2.26
N ILE A 80 -6.37 3.50 -1.12
CA ILE A 80 -6.09 2.06 -1.07
C ILE A 80 -7.14 1.28 -1.88
N ALA A 81 -8.44 1.56 -1.68
CA ALA A 81 -9.51 0.88 -2.41
C ALA A 81 -9.39 1.08 -3.93
N TYR A 82 -9.02 2.27 -4.38
CA TYR A 82 -8.75 2.54 -5.79
C TYR A 82 -7.52 1.81 -6.33
N LEU A 83 -6.43 1.74 -5.55
CA LEU A 83 -5.23 1.03 -5.99
C LEU A 83 -5.48 -0.48 -6.11
N VAL A 84 -6.30 -1.05 -5.23
CA VAL A 84 -6.73 -2.46 -5.31
C VAL A 84 -7.57 -2.68 -6.57
N SER A 85 -8.54 -1.81 -6.87
CA SER A 85 -9.33 -1.95 -8.11
C SER A 85 -8.51 -1.71 -9.38
N ALA A 86 -7.47 -0.88 -9.31
CA ALA A 86 -6.52 -0.67 -10.41
C ALA A 86 -5.46 -1.78 -10.56
N GLY A 87 -5.43 -2.78 -9.67
CA GLY A 87 -4.45 -3.88 -9.70
C GLY A 87 -3.01 -3.47 -9.37
N ARG A 88 -2.80 -2.32 -8.71
CA ARG A 88 -1.46 -1.79 -8.40
C ARG A 88 -1.01 -2.21 -7.01
N PHE A 89 -0.86 -3.52 -6.79
CA PHE A 89 -0.63 -4.12 -5.47
C PHE A 89 0.65 -3.65 -4.77
N ARG A 90 1.72 -3.40 -5.52
CA ARG A 90 2.97 -2.86 -4.95
C ARG A 90 2.75 -1.55 -4.22
N GLU A 91 1.98 -0.64 -4.83
CA GLU A 91 1.73 0.67 -4.26
C GLU A 91 0.81 0.58 -3.05
N VAL A 92 -0.16 -0.33 -3.08
CA VAL A 92 -1.01 -0.63 -1.93
C VAL A 92 -0.14 -1.05 -0.75
N ALA A 93 0.78 -1.99 -0.97
CA ALA A 93 1.66 -2.48 0.08
C ALA A 93 2.60 -1.39 0.62
N GLU A 94 3.09 -0.47 -0.22
CA GLU A 94 3.89 0.69 0.21
C GLU A 94 3.07 1.61 1.13
N GLN A 95 1.80 1.89 0.75
CA GLN A 95 0.91 2.73 1.54
C GLN A 95 0.48 2.08 2.86
N LEU A 96 0.18 0.78 2.84
CA LEU A 96 -0.15 0.02 4.06
C LEU A 96 1.06 -0.04 5.00
N ALA A 97 2.26 -0.29 4.49
CA ALA A 97 3.48 -0.30 5.30
C ALA A 97 3.78 1.08 5.94
N ALA A 98 3.56 2.16 5.19
CA ALA A 98 3.65 3.52 5.73
C ALA A 98 2.60 3.78 6.82
N ALA A 99 1.34 3.40 6.58
CA ALA A 99 0.25 3.55 7.55
C ALA A 99 0.45 2.74 8.83
N ILE A 100 1.07 1.55 8.74
CA ILE A 100 1.45 0.73 9.90
C ILE A 100 2.63 1.36 10.66
N SER A 101 3.52 2.06 9.95
CA SER A 101 4.70 2.70 10.54
C SER A 101 4.36 3.97 11.30
N ASP A 102 3.36 4.72 10.84
CA ASP A 102 2.93 5.96 11.45
C ASP A 102 2.08 5.73 12.72
N ASP A 103 2.59 6.23 13.85
CA ASP A 103 1.91 6.08 15.15
C ASP A 103 0.61 6.89 15.23
N GLY A 104 0.49 7.98 14.46
CA GLY A 104 -0.67 8.88 14.40
C GLY A 104 -1.74 8.53 13.36
N PHE A 105 -1.68 7.36 12.72
CA PHE A 105 -2.70 6.97 11.73
C PHE A 105 -4.07 6.76 12.40
N CYS A 106 -5.00 7.68 12.14
CA CYS A 106 -6.41 7.59 12.52
C CYS A 106 -7.24 7.22 11.28
N SER A 107 -7.72 5.99 11.23
CA SER A 107 -8.64 5.52 10.20
C SER A 107 -9.97 6.27 10.30
N ALA A 108 -10.44 6.83 9.18
CA ALA A 108 -11.75 7.47 9.08
C ALA A 108 -12.90 6.47 9.26
N LYS A 109 -12.69 5.22 8.81
CA LYS A 109 -13.67 4.13 8.91
C LYS A 109 -13.50 3.26 10.16
N GLY A 110 -12.59 3.61 11.06
CA GLY A 110 -12.35 2.86 12.30
C GLY A 110 -11.67 1.50 12.09
N THR A 111 -11.00 1.29 10.96
CA THR A 111 -10.15 0.11 10.78
C THR A 111 -9.01 0.12 11.77
N THR A 112 -8.79 -1.01 12.42
CA THR A 112 -7.69 -1.16 13.38
C THR A 112 -6.37 -1.35 12.63
N LYS A 113 -5.25 -0.90 13.21
CA LYS A 113 -3.91 -1.14 12.63
C LYS A 113 -3.65 -2.63 12.36
N ARG A 114 -4.21 -3.49 13.20
CA ARG A 114 -4.20 -4.95 13.03
C ARG A 114 -4.87 -5.39 11.73
N GLN A 115 -6.03 -4.84 11.38
CA GLN A 115 -6.71 -5.17 10.12
C GLN A 115 -5.87 -4.75 8.91
N LEU A 116 -5.26 -3.56 8.93
CA LEU A 116 -4.36 -3.11 7.87
C LEU A 116 -3.14 -4.03 7.69
N LEU A 117 -2.62 -4.57 8.79
CA LEU A 117 -1.53 -5.54 8.77
C LEU A 117 -1.97 -6.87 8.13
N LEU A 118 -3.16 -7.36 8.48
CA LEU A 118 -3.72 -8.57 7.88
C LEU A 118 -3.99 -8.37 6.38
N ASP A 119 -4.54 -7.22 5.98
CA ASP A 119 -4.76 -6.87 4.58
C ASP A 119 -3.43 -6.84 3.80
N LEU A 120 -2.36 -6.29 4.40
CA LEU A 120 -1.02 -6.33 3.83
C LEU A 120 -0.52 -7.78 3.66
N CYS A 121 -0.68 -8.61 4.69
CA CYS A 121 -0.29 -10.02 4.66
C CYS A 121 -1.02 -10.79 3.56
N ASP A 122 -2.33 -10.56 3.42
CA ASP A 122 -3.16 -11.16 2.38
C ASP A 122 -2.72 -10.76 0.97
N LEU A 123 -2.34 -9.49 0.78
CA LEU A 123 -1.84 -8.99 -0.49
C LEU A 123 -0.49 -9.60 -0.85
N VAL A 124 0.44 -9.67 0.09
CA VAL A 124 1.76 -10.31 -0.09
C VAL A 124 1.60 -11.80 -0.37
N ALA A 125 0.65 -12.45 0.30
CA ALA A 125 0.32 -13.84 0.07
C ALA A 125 -0.24 -14.02 -1.34
N LYS A 126 -1.23 -13.24 -1.78
CA LYS A 126 -1.90 -13.42 -3.08
C LYS A 126 -1.02 -13.04 -4.28
N HIS A 127 -0.19 -12.00 -4.17
CA HIS A 127 0.54 -11.39 -5.30
C HIS A 127 2.05 -11.26 -5.03
N PRO A 128 2.82 -12.36 -4.97
CA PRO A 128 4.26 -12.31 -4.66
C PRO A 128 5.11 -11.68 -5.78
N ASP A 129 4.72 -11.84 -7.05
CA ASP A 129 5.50 -11.38 -8.21
C ASP A 129 5.39 -9.86 -8.40
N ASP A 130 4.20 -9.29 -8.18
CA ASP A 130 3.95 -7.85 -8.29
C ASP A 130 4.69 -7.05 -7.20
N VAL A 131 5.06 -7.71 -6.10
CA VAL A 131 5.73 -7.12 -4.93
C VAL A 131 7.26 -7.31 -4.99
N ALA A 132 7.82 -7.87 -6.07
CA ALA A 132 9.23 -8.27 -6.17
C ALA A 132 10.29 -7.19 -5.87
N GLY A 133 9.96 -5.89 -5.97
CA GLY A 133 10.86 -4.77 -5.69
C GLY A 133 10.76 -4.16 -4.28
N MET A 134 9.88 -4.66 -3.42
CA MET A 134 9.71 -4.14 -2.06
C MET A 134 10.54 -4.94 -1.05
N PRO A 135 11.14 -4.30 -0.02
CA PRO A 135 11.80 -5.00 1.09
C PRO A 135 10.77 -5.63 2.04
N VAL A 136 10.01 -6.63 1.55
CA VAL A 136 8.94 -7.32 2.30
C VAL A 136 9.46 -7.89 3.62
N GLU A 137 10.65 -8.47 3.61
CA GLU A 137 11.28 -9.06 4.80
C GLU A 137 11.53 -8.02 5.89
N ALA A 138 12.03 -6.83 5.53
CA ALA A 138 12.27 -5.77 6.51
C ALA A 138 10.96 -5.23 7.09
N ILE A 139 9.93 -5.07 6.25
CA ILE A 139 8.61 -4.60 6.67
C ILE A 139 7.97 -5.62 7.63
N LEU A 140 7.91 -6.89 7.26
CA LEU A 140 7.31 -7.93 8.10
C LEU A 140 8.09 -8.13 9.40
N ARG A 141 9.43 -8.10 9.38
CA ARG A 141 10.22 -8.14 10.64
C ARG A 141 9.94 -6.95 11.54
N SER A 142 9.84 -5.73 10.97
CA SER A 142 9.47 -4.55 11.76
C SER A 142 8.06 -4.67 12.35
N ALA A 143 7.13 -5.30 11.63
CA ALA A 143 5.77 -5.55 12.11
C ALA A 143 5.73 -6.60 13.23
N VAL A 144 6.56 -7.65 13.19
CA VAL A 144 6.67 -8.65 14.27
C VAL A 144 7.07 -7.99 15.59
N CYS A 145 8.01 -7.03 15.56
CA CYS A 145 8.41 -6.30 16.76
C CYS A 145 7.29 -5.40 17.31
N LYS A 146 6.44 -4.84 16.45
CA LYS A 146 5.34 -3.94 16.84
C LYS A 146 4.08 -4.67 17.29
N PHE A 147 3.79 -5.84 16.70
CA PHE A 147 2.57 -6.61 16.92
C PHE A 147 2.91 -8.06 17.28
N PRO A 148 3.36 -8.33 18.53
CA PRO A 148 3.72 -9.68 18.95
C PRO A 148 2.52 -10.65 18.96
N GLU A 149 1.29 -10.13 19.04
CA GLU A 149 0.06 -10.96 19.02
C GLU A 149 -0.17 -11.68 17.69
N GLU A 150 0.37 -11.16 16.58
CA GLU A 150 0.18 -11.72 15.23
C GLU A 150 1.43 -12.44 14.72
N TYR A 151 2.31 -12.87 15.63
CA TYR A 151 3.58 -13.51 15.31
C TYR A 151 3.42 -14.66 14.31
N GLY A 152 2.52 -15.62 14.60
CA GLY A 152 2.31 -16.79 13.75
C GLY A 152 1.92 -16.43 12.30
N VAL A 153 1.05 -15.43 12.12
CA VAL A 153 0.58 -15.00 10.79
C VAL A 153 1.70 -14.32 10.01
N LEU A 154 2.52 -13.49 10.67
CA LEU A 154 3.60 -12.76 10.02
C LEU A 154 4.73 -13.69 9.53
N TRP A 155 5.11 -14.69 10.32
CA TRP A 155 6.17 -15.62 9.92
C TRP A 155 5.70 -16.60 8.85
N THR A 156 4.45 -17.06 8.92
CA THR A 156 3.88 -17.96 7.89
C THR A 156 3.68 -17.24 6.55
N THR A 157 3.29 -15.96 6.57
CA THR A 157 3.17 -15.15 5.35
C THR A 157 4.53 -14.83 4.73
N LEU A 158 5.54 -14.49 5.55
CA LEU A 158 6.92 -14.31 5.08
C LEU A 158 7.49 -15.60 4.47
N ALA A 159 7.32 -16.73 5.15
CA ALA A 159 7.74 -18.03 4.65
C ALA A 159 7.03 -18.37 3.33
N GLY A 160 5.72 -18.14 3.24
CA GLY A 160 4.93 -18.37 2.04
C GLY A 160 5.33 -17.51 0.84
N HIS A 161 5.71 -16.27 1.08
CA HIS A 161 6.28 -15.42 0.04
C HIS A 161 7.59 -16.02 -0.52
N TYR A 162 8.48 -16.55 0.33
CA TYR A 162 9.72 -17.20 -0.12
C TYR A 162 9.49 -18.54 -0.83
N VAL A 163 8.51 -19.34 -0.37
CA VAL A 163 8.11 -20.59 -1.02
C VAL A 163 7.67 -20.32 -2.45
N ARG A 164 6.83 -19.30 -2.67
CA ARG A 164 6.32 -18.94 -4.00
C ARG A 164 7.42 -18.41 -4.93
N LYS A 165 8.42 -17.71 -4.38
CA LYS A 165 9.62 -17.30 -5.13
C LYS A 165 10.59 -18.46 -5.44
N GLY A 166 10.35 -19.67 -4.92
CA GLY A 166 11.23 -20.82 -5.12
C GLY A 166 12.55 -20.78 -4.35
N ILE A 167 12.72 -19.84 -3.40
CA ILE A 167 13.95 -19.69 -2.63
C ILE A 167 13.85 -20.51 -1.33
N HIS A 168 13.94 -21.83 -1.46
CA HIS A 168 13.69 -22.77 -0.36
C HIS A 168 14.69 -22.68 0.80
N ASN A 169 15.94 -22.29 0.52
CA ASN A 169 16.96 -22.12 1.57
C ASN A 169 16.54 -21.01 2.55
N LYS A 170 16.16 -19.84 2.01
CA LYS A 170 15.68 -18.72 2.84
C LYS A 170 14.38 -19.06 3.57
N THR A 171 13.47 -19.81 2.95
CA THR A 171 12.27 -20.29 3.64
C THR A 171 12.65 -21.11 4.88
N ARG A 172 13.63 -22.01 4.76
CA ARG A 172 14.08 -22.83 5.88
C ARG A 172 14.69 -21.97 6.98
N ASP A 173 15.59 -21.05 6.63
CA ASP A 173 16.26 -20.17 7.59
C ASP A 173 15.24 -19.32 8.38
N VAL A 174 14.26 -18.75 7.68
CA VAL A 174 13.16 -17.96 8.26
C VAL A 174 12.29 -18.80 9.20
N LEU A 175 11.99 -20.05 8.84
CA LEU A 175 11.20 -20.94 9.69
C LEU A 175 11.97 -21.43 10.91
N GLU A 176 13.27 -21.72 10.78
CA GLU A 176 14.13 -22.08 11.90
C GLU A 176 14.23 -20.90 12.88
N GLU A 177 14.48 -19.68 12.39
CA GLU A 177 14.45 -18.44 13.18
C GLU A 177 13.09 -18.28 13.90
N ALA A 178 11.98 -18.46 13.17
CA ALA A 178 10.63 -18.34 13.73
C ALA A 178 10.35 -19.36 14.84
N THR A 179 10.83 -20.59 14.72
CA THR A 179 10.64 -21.61 15.77
C THR A 179 11.46 -21.34 17.02
N VAL A 180 12.67 -20.78 16.87
CA VAL A 180 13.55 -20.43 18.00
C VAL A 180 13.03 -19.19 18.72
N ALA A 181 12.53 -18.20 17.99
CA ALA A 181 12.01 -16.96 18.57
C ALA A 181 10.56 -17.05 19.08
N ALA A 182 9.85 -18.15 18.83
CA ALA A 182 8.48 -18.35 19.31
C ALA A 182 8.43 -18.47 20.84
N THR A 183 7.75 -17.54 21.50
CA THR A 183 7.59 -17.53 22.96
C THR A 183 6.36 -18.32 23.42
N THR A 184 5.29 -18.34 22.62
CA THR A 184 4.04 -19.03 22.98
C THR A 184 3.86 -20.34 22.23
N VAL A 185 3.20 -21.31 22.88
CA VAL A 185 2.87 -22.61 22.28
C VAL A 185 1.91 -22.44 21.09
N LYS A 186 1.04 -21.42 21.11
CA LYS A 186 0.11 -21.13 20.02
C LYS A 186 0.87 -20.71 18.75
N ASP A 187 1.80 -19.79 18.90
CA ASP A 187 2.62 -19.29 17.79
C ASP A 187 3.52 -20.39 17.23
N PHE A 188 4.16 -21.17 18.12
CA PHE A 188 4.96 -22.31 17.72
C PHE A 188 4.13 -23.31 16.92
N ARG A 189 2.92 -23.64 17.37
CA ARG A 189 2.03 -24.57 16.69
C ARG A 189 1.66 -24.07 15.29
N LEU A 190 1.31 -22.79 15.15
CA LEU A 190 0.95 -22.19 13.86
C LEU A 190 2.12 -22.25 12.86
N VAL A 191 3.31 -21.89 13.30
CA VAL A 191 4.53 -21.97 12.47
C VAL A 191 4.81 -23.43 12.10
N PHE A 192 4.75 -24.35 13.05
CA PHE A 192 5.06 -25.76 12.84
C PHE A 192 4.07 -26.45 11.89
N GLU A 193 2.77 -26.16 11.99
CA GLU A 193 1.76 -26.67 11.07
C GLU A 193 2.03 -26.21 9.62
N TYR A 194 2.58 -25.01 9.43
CA TYR A 194 2.96 -24.49 8.11
C TYR A 194 4.27 -25.11 7.56
N VAL A 195 5.23 -25.40 8.43
CA VAL A 195 6.54 -26.01 8.07
C VAL A 195 6.34 -27.36 7.36
N LEU A 196 5.40 -28.18 7.83
CA LEU A 196 5.22 -29.55 7.34
C LEU A 196 4.83 -29.61 5.83
N PRO A 197 3.81 -28.89 5.34
CA PRO A 197 3.54 -28.78 3.91
C PRO A 197 4.68 -28.12 3.11
N ALA A 198 5.30 -27.07 3.64
CA ALA A 198 6.35 -26.33 2.95
C ALA A 198 7.58 -27.22 2.66
N LEU A 199 8.00 -28.05 3.63
CA LEU A 199 9.11 -28.98 3.46
C LEU A 199 8.78 -30.12 2.50
N ARG A 200 7.52 -30.58 2.47
CA ARG A 200 7.06 -31.58 1.47
C ARG A 200 7.14 -31.02 0.05
N ALA A 201 6.72 -29.77 -0.15
CA ALA A 201 6.86 -29.08 -1.43
C ALA A 201 8.32 -28.96 -1.87
N CYS A 202 9.24 -28.62 -0.95
CA CYS A 202 10.68 -28.53 -1.24
C CYS A 202 11.32 -29.88 -1.61
N ARG A 203 10.86 -31.00 -1.01
CA ARG A 203 11.37 -32.35 -1.31
C ARG A 203 10.86 -32.89 -2.65
N GLY A 204 9.64 -32.54 -3.04
CA GLY A 204 9.05 -32.96 -4.34
C GLY A 204 9.83 -32.45 -5.56
N CYS A 205 10.43 -31.26 -5.49
CA CYS A 205 11.20 -30.68 -6.60
C CYS A 205 12.62 -31.23 -6.78
N ARG A 206 13.16 -32.02 -5.83
CA ARG A 206 14.48 -32.67 -5.99
C ARG A 206 14.42 -34.05 -6.65
N GLY A 207 13.21 -34.54 -6.96
CA GLY A 207 12.98 -35.87 -7.53
C GLY A 207 12.61 -35.88 -9.01
N ALA A 208 12.75 -34.77 -9.73
CA ALA A 208 12.50 -34.65 -11.17
C ALA A 208 13.74 -34.11 -11.89
#